data_AF-A0A7V0P396-F1
#
_entry.id   AF-A0A7V0P396-F1
#
_cell.length_a   1.000
_cell.length_b   1.000
_cell.length_c   1.000
_cell.angle_alpha   90.00
_cell.angle_beta   90.00
_cell.angle_gamma   90.00
#
_symmetry.space_group_name_H-M   'P 1'
#
loop_
_entity.id
_entity.type
_entity.pdbx_description
1 polymer ?
#
loop_
_entity_poly.entity_id
_entity_poly.type
_entity_poly.pdbx_seq_one_letter_code
_entity_poly.pdbx_strand_id
1 'polypeptide(L)'
;MKKRAFTTSDIAQICHHSRETVKRWLEKGEIKGYRVGTSGHWRVLAEDLALFLKNNNIPFPAPEGIGIDLNTLTGIGNLPTFCWEFYKNKMSDHVRSDTRCEDCLVYKAKSSNCYALRKEVGHKKIHCGYSCDDCAYFHFQQKAILPEI
;
A
#
# COMPACT_ATOMS: atom_id res chain seq x y z
N MET A 1 -13.08 18.67 -1.08
CA MET A 1 -12.60 18.53 -2.48
C MET A 1 -11.29 17.76 -2.48
N LYS A 2 -11.16 16.68 -3.26
CA LYS A 2 -9.89 15.93 -3.40
C LYS A 2 -8.92 16.72 -4.31
N LYS A 3 -7.81 17.24 -3.78
CA LYS A 3 -6.75 17.88 -4.60
C LYS A 3 -5.99 16.81 -5.39
N ARG A 4 -6.23 16.73 -6.70
CA ARG A 4 -5.54 15.73 -7.57
C ARG A 4 -4.06 16.07 -7.86
N ALA A 5 -3.69 17.34 -7.73
CA ALA A 5 -2.33 17.81 -7.94
C ALA A 5 -1.91 18.86 -6.90
N PHE A 6 -0.63 18.83 -6.54
CA PHE A 6 0.01 19.67 -5.54
C PHE A 6 0.94 20.70 -6.19
N THR A 7 0.96 21.91 -5.65
CA THR A 7 1.93 22.94 -6.03
C THR A 7 3.21 22.81 -5.21
N THR A 8 4.28 23.49 -5.65
CA THR A 8 5.53 23.58 -4.86
C THR A 8 5.31 24.14 -3.46
N SER A 9 4.34 25.05 -3.30
CA SER A 9 4.00 25.61 -1.99
C SER A 9 3.27 24.59 -1.10
N ASP A 10 2.35 23.81 -1.66
CA ASP A 10 1.67 22.75 -0.89
C ASP A 10 2.70 21.70 -0.41
N ILE A 11 3.61 21.26 -1.29
CA ILE A 11 4.63 20.25 -0.95
C ILE A 11 5.61 20.78 0.09
N ALA A 12 6.01 22.05 -0.03
CA ALA A 12 6.87 22.71 0.94
C ALA A 12 6.25 22.70 2.35
N GLN A 13 4.95 22.99 2.44
CA GLN A 13 4.21 22.94 3.69
C GLN A 13 4.09 21.51 4.25
N ILE A 14 3.85 20.53 3.37
CA ILE A 14 3.72 19.10 3.74
C ILE A 14 5.05 18.55 4.29
N CYS A 15 6.16 18.85 3.62
CA CYS A 15 7.46 18.29 3.96
C CYS A 15 8.24 19.16 4.95
N HIS A 16 7.69 20.29 5.40
CA HIS A 16 8.40 21.29 6.21
C HIS A 16 9.73 21.77 5.61
N HIS A 17 9.79 21.89 4.29
CA HIS A 17 10.96 22.36 3.53
C HIS A 17 10.66 23.68 2.81
N SER A 18 11.70 24.36 2.33
CA SER A 18 11.53 25.58 1.54
C SER A 18 11.03 25.28 0.11
N ARG A 19 10.35 26.25 -0.52
CA ARG A 19 9.87 26.12 -1.91
C ARG A 19 11.03 25.92 -2.90
N GLU A 20 12.19 26.49 -2.61
CA GLU A 20 13.43 26.36 -3.38
C GLU A 20 13.97 24.92 -3.31
N THR A 21 13.86 24.29 -2.15
CA THR A 21 14.24 22.89 -1.96
C THR A 21 13.34 21.97 -2.79
N VAL A 22 12.02 22.18 -2.71
CA VAL A 22 11.06 21.42 -3.53
C VAL A 22 11.31 21.63 -5.03
N LYS A 23 11.61 22.86 -5.45
CA LYS A 23 11.95 23.16 -6.85
C LYS A 23 13.21 22.41 -7.29
N ARG A 24 14.25 22.34 -6.45
CA ARG A 24 15.46 21.55 -6.73
C ARG A 24 15.15 20.06 -6.89
N TRP A 25 14.30 19.49 -6.05
CA TRP A 25 13.87 18.10 -6.20
C TRP A 25 13.17 17.86 -7.55
N LEU A 26 12.31 18.78 -7.97
CA LEU A 26 11.63 18.71 -9.28
C LEU A 26 12.60 18.85 -10.45
N GLU A 27 13.55 19.77 -10.37
CA GLU A 27 14.55 20.00 -11.42
C GLU A 27 15.54 18.83 -11.55
N LYS A 28 15.89 18.19 -10.43
CA LYS A 28 16.72 16.99 -10.41
C LYS A 28 15.97 15.70 -10.76
N GLY A 29 14.63 15.76 -10.80
CA GLY A 29 13.79 14.58 -11.02
C GLY A 29 13.67 13.64 -9.80
N GLU A 30 14.05 14.09 -8.60
CA GLU A 30 13.87 13.34 -7.35
C GLU A 30 12.38 13.15 -7.03
N ILE A 31 11.56 14.16 -7.36
CA ILE A 31 10.10 14.07 -7.34
C ILE A 31 9.57 14.28 -8.76
N LYS A 32 8.66 13.41 -9.20
CA LYS A 32 8.06 13.49 -10.52
C LYS A 32 7.00 14.60 -10.54
N GLY A 33 7.10 15.50 -11.51
CA GLY A 33 6.14 16.58 -11.70
C GLY A 33 6.12 17.06 -13.13
N TYR A 34 5.13 17.89 -13.46
CA TYR A 34 4.98 18.51 -14.76
C TYR A 34 4.77 20.02 -14.62
N ARG A 35 5.12 20.77 -15.66
CA ARG A 35 4.89 22.22 -15.70
C ARG A 35 3.56 22.52 -16.39
N VAL A 36 2.79 23.45 -15.85
CA VAL A 36 1.49 23.85 -16.41
C VAL A 36 1.67 25.03 -17.36
N GLY A 37 1.31 24.81 -18.63
CA GLY A 37 1.25 25.85 -19.66
C GLY A 37 2.57 26.61 -19.87
N THR A 38 2.47 27.79 -20.46
CA THR A 38 3.59 28.68 -20.78
C THR A 38 4.21 29.36 -19.55
N SER A 39 3.47 29.46 -18.44
CA SER A 39 3.94 30.08 -17.19
C SER A 39 4.92 29.21 -16.39
N GLY A 40 5.00 27.91 -16.70
CA GLY A 40 6.05 27.03 -16.19
C GLY A 40 5.91 26.61 -14.72
N HIS A 41 4.77 26.86 -14.07
CA HIS A 41 4.58 26.45 -12.68
C HIS A 41 4.49 24.92 -12.55
N TRP A 42 5.22 24.37 -11.59
CA TRP A 42 5.22 22.93 -11.33
C TRP A 42 3.92 22.46 -10.68
N ARG A 43 3.53 21.23 -11.03
CA ARG A 43 2.48 20.43 -10.42
C ARG A 43 2.97 19.00 -10.23
N VAL A 44 2.57 18.40 -9.13
CA VAL A 44 2.89 17.00 -8.78
C VAL A 44 1.59 16.27 -8.52
N LEU A 45 1.40 15.09 -9.10
CA LEU A 45 0.21 14.30 -8.84
C LEU A 45 0.26 13.70 -7.43
N ALA A 46 -0.91 13.41 -6.85
CA ALA A 46 -0.99 12.85 -5.50
C ALA A 46 -0.24 11.51 -5.36
N GLU A 47 -0.27 10.68 -6.41
CA GLU A 47 0.43 9.39 -6.46
C GLU A 47 1.95 9.57 -6.48
N ASP A 48 2.45 10.49 -7.30
CA ASP A 48 3.88 10.80 -7.39
C ASP A 48 4.42 11.38 -6.07
N LEU A 49 3.64 12.25 -5.41
CA LEU A 49 3.99 12.78 -4.10
C LEU A 49 3.99 11.67 -3.04
N ALA A 50 2.99 10.80 -3.02
CA ALA A 50 2.91 9.69 -2.07
C ALA A 50 4.12 8.75 -2.21
N LEU A 51 4.52 8.42 -3.44
CA LEU A 51 5.71 7.62 -3.72
C LEU A 51 6.99 8.32 -3.27
N PHE A 52 7.12 9.63 -3.53
CA PHE A 52 8.26 10.41 -3.07
C PHE A 52 8.39 10.41 -1.54
N LEU A 53 7.30 10.67 -0.81
CA LEU A 53 7.29 10.68 0.65
C LEU A 53 7.73 9.32 1.20
N LYS A 54 7.17 8.23 0.65
CA LYS A 54 7.54 6.87 1.01
C LYS A 54 9.03 6.58 0.77
N ASN A 55 9.53 6.85 -0.43
CA ASN A 55 10.90 6.50 -0.81
C ASN A 55 11.95 7.30 -0.01
N ASN A 56 11.59 8.48 0.47
CA ASN A 56 12.46 9.33 1.28
C ASN A 56 12.21 9.20 2.79
N ASN A 57 11.38 8.25 3.23
CA ASN A 57 10.99 8.07 4.64
C ASN A 57 10.42 9.36 5.29
N ILE A 58 9.74 10.19 4.50
CA ILE A 58 9.09 11.40 4.98
C ILE A 58 7.71 11.03 5.55
N PRO A 59 7.35 11.47 6.77
CA PRO A 59 6.06 11.20 7.36
C PRO A 59 4.90 11.65 6.46
N PHE A 60 3.87 10.81 6.34
CA PHE A 60 2.66 11.20 5.62
C PHE A 60 1.92 12.28 6.42
N PRO A 61 1.51 13.37 5.76
CA PRO A 61 0.70 14.39 6.40
C PRO A 61 -0.71 13.87 6.73
N ALA A 62 -1.33 14.48 7.74
CA ALA A 62 -2.70 14.13 8.12
C ALA A 62 -3.70 14.39 6.96
N PRO A 63 -4.67 13.49 6.73
CA PRO A 63 -5.64 13.62 5.64
C PRO A 63 -6.55 14.83 5.80
N GLU A 64 -6.75 15.32 7.03
CA GLU A 64 -7.61 16.46 7.37
C GLU A 64 -7.16 17.78 6.72
N GLY A 65 -5.85 17.99 6.57
CA GLY A 65 -5.29 19.21 5.96
C GLY A 65 -5.28 19.20 4.42
N ILE A 66 -5.37 18.02 3.80
CA ILE A 66 -5.12 17.83 2.36
C ILE A 66 -6.34 17.31 1.61
N GLY A 67 -7.28 16.70 2.35
CA GLY A 67 -8.49 16.08 1.80
C GLY A 67 -8.24 14.77 1.07
N ILE A 68 -7.02 14.20 1.19
CA ILE A 68 -6.60 12.91 0.62
C ILE A 68 -5.63 12.24 1.58
N ASP A 69 -5.82 10.93 1.79
CA ASP A 69 -4.85 10.07 2.46
C ASP A 69 -3.80 9.60 1.46
N LEU A 70 -2.62 10.23 1.48
CA LEU A 70 -1.51 9.91 0.59
C LEU A 70 -0.94 8.50 0.84
N ASN A 71 -1.08 7.95 2.05
CA ASN A 71 -0.58 6.61 2.36
C ASN A 71 -1.33 5.54 1.54
N THR A 72 -2.63 5.73 1.32
CA THR A 72 -3.45 4.83 0.49
C THR A 72 -3.03 4.77 -0.98
N LEU A 73 -2.36 5.81 -1.49
CA LEU A 73 -1.94 5.92 -2.89
C LEU A 73 -0.61 5.24 -3.20
N THR A 74 0.19 4.92 -2.17
CA THR A 74 1.53 4.31 -2.36
C THR A 74 1.51 2.85 -2.81
N GLY A 75 0.31 2.30 -3.04
CA GLY A 75 0.09 0.87 -3.27
C GLY A 75 0.31 0.01 -2.02
N ILE A 76 0.89 0.52 -0.93
CA ILE A 76 1.05 -0.21 0.34
C ILE A 76 -0.25 -0.18 1.15
N GLY A 77 -0.95 0.95 1.19
CA GLY A 77 -2.23 1.06 1.91
C GLY A 77 -3.37 0.23 1.33
N ASN A 78 -3.14 -0.48 0.22
CA ASN A 78 -4.09 -1.40 -0.39
C ASN A 78 -3.49 -2.82 -0.55
N LEU A 79 -2.35 -3.10 0.10
CA LEU A 79 -1.86 -4.46 0.20
C LEU A 79 -2.88 -5.24 1.04
N PRO A 80 -3.41 -6.35 0.51
CA PRO A 80 -4.33 -7.18 1.27
C PRO A 80 -3.62 -7.67 2.53
N THR A 81 -4.10 -7.19 3.67
CA THR A 81 -3.51 -7.49 4.99
C THR A 81 -3.92 -8.90 5.45
N PHE A 82 -5.00 -9.41 4.88
CA PHE A 82 -5.55 -10.71 5.18
C PHE A 82 -5.67 -11.60 3.94
N CYS A 83 -5.58 -12.91 4.14
CA CYS A 83 -5.65 -13.87 3.03
C CYS A 83 -6.98 -13.77 2.25
N TRP A 84 -8.10 -13.54 2.95
CA TRP A 84 -9.40 -13.41 2.30
C TRP A 84 -9.52 -12.13 1.46
N GLU A 85 -8.80 -11.06 1.81
CA GLU A 85 -8.73 -9.85 0.99
C GLU A 85 -7.87 -10.07 -0.25
N PHE A 86 -6.75 -10.77 -0.08
CA PHE A 86 -5.82 -11.07 -1.16
C PHE A 86 -6.49 -11.88 -2.27
N TYR A 87 -7.30 -12.87 -1.87
CA TYR A 87 -7.97 -13.74 -2.82
C TYR A 87 -9.34 -13.22 -3.28
N LYS A 88 -9.94 -12.20 -2.63
CA LYS A 88 -11.22 -11.62 -3.08
C LYS A 88 -11.17 -11.08 -4.52
N ASN A 89 -10.00 -10.58 -4.93
CA ASN A 89 -9.80 -9.98 -6.25
C ASN A 89 -9.06 -10.90 -7.23
N LYS A 90 -8.67 -12.11 -6.81
CA LYS A 90 -8.01 -13.09 -7.68
C LYS A 90 -9.00 -14.22 -7.99
N MET A 91 -9.09 -14.58 -9.26
CA MET A 91 -9.96 -15.64 -9.80
C MET A 91 -9.46 -17.06 -9.42
N SER A 92 -8.98 -17.23 -8.18
CA SER A 92 -8.39 -18.48 -7.69
C SER A 92 -9.14 -18.94 -6.44
N ASP A 93 -9.75 -20.11 -6.53
CA ASP A 93 -10.41 -20.79 -5.42
C ASP A 93 -9.38 -21.34 -4.44
N HIS A 94 -8.87 -20.50 -3.53
CA HIS A 94 -7.93 -20.92 -2.48
C HIS A 94 -8.61 -21.72 -1.34
N VAL A 95 -9.93 -21.79 -1.37
CA VAL A 95 -10.80 -22.48 -0.41
C VAL A 95 -11.29 -23.79 -1.03
N ARG A 96 -11.53 -24.83 -0.24
CA ARG A 96 -12.18 -26.05 -0.76
C ARG A 96 -13.63 -25.72 -1.12
N SER A 97 -14.16 -26.33 -2.19
CA SER A 97 -15.48 -26.03 -2.78
C SER A 97 -16.61 -25.86 -1.76
N ASP A 98 -16.55 -26.57 -0.65
CA ASP A 98 -17.65 -26.65 0.33
C ASP A 98 -17.42 -25.77 1.57
N THR A 99 -16.43 -24.87 1.55
CA THR A 99 -16.07 -24.06 2.72
C THR A 99 -16.06 -22.57 2.39
N ARG A 100 -16.45 -21.75 3.37
CA ARG A 100 -16.42 -20.29 3.25
C ARG A 100 -15.31 -19.69 4.11
N CYS A 101 -14.85 -18.49 3.75
CA CYS A 101 -13.87 -17.75 4.55
C CYS A 101 -14.37 -17.48 5.97
N GLU A 102 -15.67 -17.21 6.14
CA GLU A 102 -16.27 -16.88 7.44
C GLU A 102 -16.20 -18.02 8.46
N ASP A 103 -16.11 -19.27 7.98
CA ASP A 103 -15.99 -20.45 8.82
C ASP A 103 -14.55 -20.75 9.24
N CYS A 104 -13.57 -20.13 8.57
CA CYS A 104 -12.15 -20.33 8.82
C CYS A 104 -11.68 -19.65 10.11
N LEU A 105 -10.93 -20.37 10.94
CA LEU A 105 -10.32 -19.82 12.16
C LEU A 105 -9.47 -18.56 11.89
N VAL A 106 -8.77 -18.50 10.75
CA VAL A 106 -7.94 -17.34 10.36
C VAL A 106 -8.80 -16.09 10.19
N TYR A 107 -10.01 -16.23 9.61
CA TYR A 107 -10.96 -15.14 9.44
C TYR A 107 -11.58 -14.72 10.78
N LYS A 108 -11.97 -15.69 11.61
CA LYS A 108 -12.55 -15.44 12.94
C LYS A 108 -11.55 -14.77 13.89
N ALA A 109 -10.30 -15.21 13.86
CA ALA A 109 -9.21 -14.64 14.65
C ALA A 109 -8.66 -13.33 14.06
N LYS A 110 -9.15 -12.89 12.90
CA LYS A 110 -8.64 -11.72 12.16
C LYS A 110 -7.12 -11.73 12.04
N SER A 111 -6.55 -12.89 11.72
CA SER A 111 -5.10 -13.05 11.66
C SER A 111 -4.56 -12.58 10.33
N SER A 112 -3.63 -11.62 10.38
CA SER A 112 -2.88 -11.16 9.21
C SER A 112 -1.95 -12.25 8.67
N ASN A 113 -1.45 -13.16 9.51
CA ASN A 113 -0.56 -14.26 9.11
C ASN A 113 -1.26 -15.62 9.22
N CYS A 114 -1.90 -16.04 8.12
CA CYS A 114 -2.66 -17.29 8.08
C CYS A 114 -1.78 -18.54 8.29
N TYR A 115 -0.52 -18.50 7.85
CA TYR A 115 0.42 -19.63 7.95
C TYR A 115 0.86 -19.83 9.40
N ALA A 116 1.33 -18.76 10.05
CA ALA A 116 1.81 -18.82 11.43
C ALA A 116 0.71 -19.32 12.38
N LEU A 117 -0.48 -18.72 12.31
CA LEU A 117 -1.60 -19.14 13.16
C LEU A 117 -1.93 -20.63 12.96
N ARG A 118 -1.98 -21.10 11.70
CA ARG A 118 -2.31 -22.51 11.39
C ARG A 118 -1.23 -23.49 11.85
N LYS A 119 0.04 -23.08 11.82
CA LYS A 119 1.16 -23.87 12.33
C LYS A 119 1.03 -24.08 13.83
N GLU A 120 0.73 -23.00 14.58
CA GLU A 120 0.56 -23.06 16.04
C GLU A 120 -0.64 -23.89 16.47
N VAL A 121 -1.77 -23.81 15.76
CA VAL A 121 -2.99 -24.56 16.12
C VAL A 121 -3.02 -25.99 15.57
N GLY A 122 -1.98 -26.47 14.88
CA GLY A 122 -1.89 -27.84 14.38
C GLY A 122 -3.01 -28.25 13.43
N HIS A 123 -3.53 -27.32 12.61
CA HIS A 123 -4.79 -27.52 11.91
C HIS A 123 -4.66 -28.35 10.59
N LYS A 124 -5.58 -29.29 10.34
CA LYS A 124 -5.59 -30.25 9.22
C LYS A 124 -5.97 -29.67 7.83
N LYS A 125 -5.47 -28.49 7.45
CA LYS A 125 -5.74 -27.85 6.13
C LYS A 125 -7.23 -27.78 5.72
N ILE A 126 -8.17 -27.81 6.68
CA ILE A 126 -9.60 -28.11 6.45
C ILE A 126 -10.28 -27.12 5.49
N HIS A 127 -9.86 -25.85 5.50
CA HIS A 127 -10.48 -24.76 4.73
C HIS A 127 -9.63 -24.24 3.56
N CYS A 128 -8.54 -24.92 3.18
CA CYS A 128 -7.75 -24.53 1.99
C CYS A 128 -7.62 -25.69 0.99
N GLY A 129 -7.75 -25.34 -0.29
CA GLY A 129 -7.60 -26.27 -1.41
C GLY A 129 -6.14 -26.61 -1.74
N TYR A 130 -5.21 -25.72 -1.41
CA TYR A 130 -3.78 -25.83 -1.77
C TYR A 130 -2.86 -26.04 -0.56
N SER A 131 -1.66 -26.54 -0.84
CA SER A 131 -0.53 -26.55 0.11
C SER A 131 -0.10 -25.11 0.42
N CYS A 132 0.64 -24.89 1.53
CA CYS A 132 1.22 -23.57 1.81
C CYS A 132 2.37 -23.24 0.84
N ASP A 133 3.06 -24.26 0.33
CA ASP A 133 4.14 -24.14 -0.66
C ASP A 133 3.63 -23.60 -2.01
N ASP A 134 2.37 -23.87 -2.35
CA ASP A 134 1.72 -23.38 -3.58
C ASP A 134 0.82 -22.16 -3.33
N CYS A 135 0.82 -21.60 -2.11
CA CYS A 135 -0.10 -20.53 -1.72
C CYS A 135 0.43 -19.15 -2.16
N ALA A 136 -0.23 -18.52 -3.12
CA ALA A 136 0.13 -17.19 -3.61
C ALA A 136 0.16 -16.11 -2.52
N TYR A 137 -0.74 -16.18 -1.52
CA TYR A 137 -0.72 -15.28 -0.38
C TYR A 137 0.50 -15.51 0.52
N PHE A 138 0.90 -16.76 0.76
CA PHE A 138 2.08 -17.05 1.59
C PHE A 138 3.36 -16.49 0.96
N HIS A 139 3.54 -16.72 -0.34
CA HIS A 139 4.65 -16.11 -1.11
C HIS A 139 4.60 -14.58 -1.10
N PHE A 140 3.40 -14.01 -1.19
CA PHE A 140 3.22 -12.57 -1.07
C PHE A 140 3.62 -12.04 0.31
N GLN A 141 3.26 -12.72 1.41
CA GLN A 141 3.65 -12.32 2.76
C GLN A 141 5.17 -12.38 2.94
N GLN A 142 5.84 -13.40 2.40
CA GLN A 142 7.30 -13.49 2.47
C GLN A 142 7.97 -12.36 1.70
N LYS A 143 7.48 -12.01 0.50
CA LYS A 143 8.10 -10.97 -0.35
C LYS A 143 7.76 -9.54 0.05
N ALA A 144 6.56 -9.29 0.57
CA ALA A 144 6.04 -7.93 0.79
C ALA A 144 6.09 -7.46 2.25
N ILE A 145 6.14 -8.38 3.23
CA ILE A 145 6.00 -8.05 4.66
C ILE A 145 7.29 -8.31 5.44
N LEU A 146 8.19 -9.18 4.94
CA LEU A 146 9.49 -9.46 5.56
C LEU A 146 10.59 -9.21 4.52
N PRO A 147 11.13 -7.98 4.42
CA PRO A 147 12.37 -7.81 3.68
C PRO A 147 13.45 -8.64 4.38
N GLU A 148 14.09 -9.54 3.65
CA GLU A 148 15.28 -10.25 4.13
C GLU A 148 16.29 -9.22 4.67
N ILE A 149 16.75 -9.45 5.90
CA ILE A 149 17.82 -8.68 6.56
C ILE A 149 19.16 -9.12 6.00
#